data_AF-A0A8S9S9N2-F1
#
_entry.id   AF-A0A8S9S9N2-F1
#
_cell.length_a   1.000
_cell.length_b   1.000
_cell.length_c   1.000
_cell.angle_alpha   90.00
_cell.angle_beta   90.00
_cell.angle_gamma   90.00
#
_symmetry.space_group_name_H-M   'P 1'
#
loop_
_entity.id
_entity.type
_entity.pdbx_description
1 polymer ?
#
loop_
_entity_poly.entity_id
_entity_poly.type
_entity_poly.pdbx_seq_one_letter_code
_entity_poly.pdbx_strand_id
1 'polypeptide(L)'
;MHCGICGEPNHNSRFHTKQQASHGPPRVPSQVASPAASQQVASPASSAASGCHRRTGDNVDGCAIFWKADRFRVLERENIEFSQFGMRDNVAQLSVLELRKSMSRKILVGNIHVLYNPNRGDVKLGQIRSLCTKAHLLSTKWGDIPIVLGGDYNSLPQSPLYNFLASSELNIMKQDKRELSGQRNRLPNQVLEAGGKPSNPITSINICSSSSWSNEEIRLATGQENSYWAVHPLKLHSSYASVKGSTNTRDSIGEPLATSYHSKFLGTVDYLWYSDGIAPARVLDTLPIDVLCRTRGLPCQVSFVTNTMVRPPGHHAGIKHAMGFCLHNNAAVAALVAQAAGARKVLIVDWDVHHGNGTQEIFEQNKSVLYISLHRHEGGNFYPGTGAADEVGTNGAEGYCVNVPWSCGGVGDKDYIYAFQHVVLPIASQFSPDFVIVSAGFDAARGDPLGCCDVTPAGYSRMTQMLGDICGGKMLVILEG
;
A
#
# COMPACT_ATOMS: atom_id res chain seq x y z
N MET A 1 45.48 -19.92 -31.95
CA MET A 1 45.64 -20.02 -33.42
C MET A 1 44.46 -20.83 -33.98
N HIS A 2 44.42 -21.10 -35.28
CA HIS A 2 43.38 -21.82 -36.05
C HIS A 2 42.82 -23.13 -35.45
N CYS A 3 41.71 -23.73 -35.93
CA CYS A 3 40.50 -23.31 -36.69
C CYS A 3 39.62 -24.57 -36.95
N GLY A 4 38.35 -24.42 -37.38
CA GLY A 4 37.49 -25.52 -37.90
C GLY A 4 36.59 -26.18 -36.83
N ILE A 5 35.25 -26.25 -36.86
CA ILE A 5 34.15 -26.19 -37.86
C ILE A 5 33.60 -27.58 -38.28
N CYS A 6 32.37 -27.85 -37.77
CA CYS A 6 31.29 -28.73 -38.26
C CYS A 6 31.50 -30.25 -38.43
N GLY A 7 30.45 -31.04 -38.10
CA GLY A 7 30.42 -32.49 -38.37
C GLY A 7 29.35 -33.33 -37.65
N GLU A 8 28.10 -32.86 -37.53
CA GLU A 8 26.97 -33.73 -37.11
C GLU A 8 26.42 -34.53 -38.32
N PRO A 9 25.82 -35.73 -38.15
CA PRO A 9 24.37 -35.76 -37.84
C PRO A 9 23.83 -36.95 -36.99
N ASN A 10 22.94 -36.60 -36.06
CA ASN A 10 21.64 -37.19 -35.70
C ASN A 10 21.22 -38.69 -35.88
N HIS A 11 20.33 -39.09 -34.95
CA HIS A 11 19.22 -40.08 -35.00
C HIS A 11 19.41 -41.59 -34.78
N ASN A 12 19.00 -42.02 -33.57
CA ASN A 12 18.23 -43.25 -33.22
C ASN A 12 17.75 -43.09 -31.75
N SER A 13 16.77 -43.80 -31.18
CA SER A 13 15.56 -44.48 -31.70
C SER A 13 14.60 -44.78 -30.52
N ARG A 14 13.32 -45.07 -30.77
CA ARG A 14 12.31 -45.40 -29.73
C ARG A 14 12.64 -46.70 -28.98
N PHE A 15 12.16 -46.85 -27.74
CA PHE A 15 11.66 -48.15 -27.23
C PHE A 15 10.41 -48.01 -26.35
N HIS A 16 9.63 -49.10 -26.23
CA HIS A 16 8.28 -49.15 -25.69
C HIS A 16 8.03 -50.45 -24.89
N THR A 17 7.35 -50.36 -23.75
CA THR A 17 6.60 -51.43 -23.06
C THR A 17 5.40 -50.76 -22.37
N LYS A 18 4.11 -51.19 -22.48
CA LYS A 18 3.44 -52.50 -22.28
C LYS A 18 3.52 -52.99 -20.82
N GLN A 19 2.46 -53.47 -20.15
CA GLN A 19 1.00 -53.69 -20.41
C GLN A 19 0.29 -53.66 -19.01
N GLN A 20 -1.04 -53.67 -18.74
CA GLN A 20 -2.32 -53.98 -19.42
C GLN A 20 -3.46 -53.12 -18.77
N ALA A 21 -4.62 -52.82 -19.38
CA ALA A 21 -5.92 -53.55 -19.38
C ALA A 21 -6.57 -53.85 -17.99
N SER A 22 -7.90 -53.75 -17.76
CA SER A 22 -9.05 -53.77 -18.70
C SER A 22 -10.33 -53.02 -18.20
N HIS A 23 -11.38 -53.00 -19.04
CA HIS A 23 -12.68 -52.25 -18.95
C HIS A 23 -13.60 -52.65 -17.77
N GLY A 24 -14.72 -51.98 -17.41
CA GLY A 24 -15.55 -50.84 -17.92
C GLY A 24 -16.84 -50.75 -17.03
N PRO A 25 -18.02 -50.17 -17.40
CA PRO A 25 -18.43 -49.22 -18.46
C PRO A 25 -19.02 -47.89 -17.83
N PRO A 26 -19.71 -46.96 -18.55
CA PRO A 26 -19.94 -45.58 -18.06
C PRO A 26 -21.31 -45.29 -17.39
N ARG A 27 -21.41 -44.17 -16.64
CA ARG A 27 -22.68 -43.55 -16.20
C ARG A 27 -22.69 -42.00 -16.26
N VAL A 28 -23.90 -41.49 -16.46
CA VAL A 28 -24.43 -40.11 -16.60
C VAL A 28 -23.84 -39.07 -15.63
N PRO A 29 -23.63 -37.80 -16.03
CA PRO A 29 -23.19 -36.72 -15.13
C PRO A 29 -24.30 -36.22 -14.19
N SER A 30 -23.94 -35.81 -12.97
CA SER A 30 -24.88 -35.27 -11.99
C SER A 30 -24.36 -34.06 -11.22
N GLN A 31 -25.17 -32.99 -11.26
CA GLN A 31 -25.25 -31.87 -10.30
C GLN A 31 -24.07 -30.89 -10.19
N VAL A 32 -24.39 -29.65 -10.58
CA VAL A 32 -23.67 -28.41 -10.28
C VAL A 32 -23.58 -28.21 -8.76
N ALA A 33 -22.42 -27.80 -8.25
CA ALA A 33 -22.24 -27.31 -6.88
C ALA A 33 -22.07 -25.78 -6.89
N SER A 34 -22.80 -25.07 -6.02
CA SER A 34 -22.87 -23.60 -6.00
C SER A 34 -21.65 -22.94 -5.32
N PRO A 35 -21.13 -21.81 -5.84
CA PRO A 35 -20.08 -21.04 -5.19
C PRO A 35 -20.65 -19.88 -4.36
N ALA A 36 -20.68 -20.00 -3.03
CA ALA A 36 -20.64 -18.86 -2.09
C ALA A 36 -20.55 -19.33 -0.61
N ALA A 37 -19.35 -19.35 -0.05
CA ALA A 37 -19.15 -19.42 1.39
C ALA A 37 -18.14 -18.33 1.81
N SER A 38 -18.63 -17.27 2.44
CA SER A 38 -17.80 -16.14 2.89
C SER A 38 -16.97 -16.53 4.11
N GLN A 39 -15.77 -17.06 3.88
CA GLN A 39 -14.87 -17.51 4.94
C GLN A 39 -14.35 -16.36 5.80
N GLN A 40 -14.33 -16.56 7.13
CA GLN A 40 -13.54 -15.73 8.03
C GLN A 40 -12.07 -16.15 7.93
N VAL A 41 -11.20 -15.25 7.46
CA VAL A 41 -9.74 -15.44 7.52
C VAL A 41 -9.21 -14.67 8.73
N ALA A 42 -8.99 -15.37 9.84
CA ALA A 42 -8.30 -14.85 11.00
C ALA A 42 -6.82 -15.26 10.94
N SER A 43 -5.90 -14.29 10.94
CA SER A 43 -4.47 -14.58 11.05
C SER A 43 -4.09 -14.83 12.52
N PRO A 44 -3.26 -15.84 12.85
CA PRO A 44 -2.99 -16.21 14.26
C PRO A 44 -2.30 -15.14 15.11
N ALA A 45 -1.77 -14.08 14.49
CA ALA A 45 -0.93 -13.06 15.12
C ALA A 45 -1.61 -11.68 15.31
N SER A 46 -2.92 -11.53 15.03
CA SER A 46 -3.59 -10.22 15.18
C SER A 46 -4.99 -10.30 15.78
N SER A 47 -5.35 -9.31 16.60
CA SER A 47 -6.72 -9.13 17.12
C SER A 47 -7.66 -8.41 16.15
N ALA A 48 -7.27 -8.32 14.88
CA ALA A 48 -8.08 -7.75 13.81
C ALA A 48 -8.96 -8.83 13.17
N ALA A 49 -10.25 -8.53 13.03
CA ALA A 49 -11.19 -9.33 12.26
C ALA A 49 -11.68 -8.51 11.05
N SER A 50 -12.02 -9.21 9.98
CA SER A 50 -12.39 -8.62 8.70
C SER A 50 -13.74 -9.12 8.19
N GLY A 51 -14.41 -8.25 7.44
CA GLY A 51 -15.37 -8.60 6.41
C GLY A 51 -14.73 -8.25 5.07
N CYS A 52 -14.81 -9.15 4.09
CA CYS A 52 -14.32 -8.93 2.73
C CYS A 52 -15.40 -9.37 1.76
N HIS A 53 -15.68 -8.55 0.75
CA HIS A 53 -16.64 -8.85 -0.29
C HIS A 53 -16.05 -8.44 -1.65
N ARG A 54 -15.88 -9.44 -2.52
CA ARG A 54 -15.28 -9.33 -3.85
C ARG A 54 -16.37 -9.06 -4.89
N ARG A 55 -16.02 -8.32 -5.94
CA ARG A 55 -16.91 -8.00 -7.07
C ARG A 55 -17.32 -9.28 -7.82
N THR A 56 -18.55 -9.30 -8.30
CA THR A 56 -19.14 -10.37 -9.12
C THR A 56 -18.68 -10.26 -10.57
N GLY A 57 -17.43 -10.62 -10.85
CA GLY A 57 -16.90 -10.63 -12.22
C GLY A 57 -15.41 -10.95 -12.29
N ASP A 58 -14.84 -10.80 -13.49
CA ASP A 58 -13.46 -11.22 -13.80
C ASP A 58 -12.37 -10.43 -13.03
N ASN A 59 -12.69 -9.21 -12.56
CA ASN A 59 -11.73 -8.34 -11.89
C ASN A 59 -11.47 -8.76 -10.43
N VAL A 60 -10.19 -8.80 -10.04
CA VAL A 60 -9.74 -9.21 -8.69
C VAL A 60 -9.80 -8.01 -7.73
N ASP A 61 -11.00 -7.54 -7.45
CA ASP A 61 -11.27 -6.27 -6.75
C ASP A 61 -12.54 -6.37 -5.89
N GLY A 62 -12.72 -5.48 -4.90
CA GLY A 62 -13.76 -5.58 -3.87
C GLY A 62 -13.70 -4.48 -2.81
N CYS A 63 -14.45 -4.68 -1.73
CA CYS A 63 -14.42 -3.82 -0.54
C CYS A 63 -14.23 -4.68 0.72
N ALA A 64 -13.63 -4.09 1.77
CA ALA A 64 -13.41 -4.76 3.04
C ALA A 64 -13.58 -3.79 4.22
N ILE A 65 -14.04 -4.32 5.36
CA ILE A 65 -14.15 -3.59 6.62
C ILE A 65 -13.36 -4.36 7.67
N PHE A 66 -12.47 -3.67 8.39
CA PHE A 66 -11.63 -4.26 9.45
C PHE A 66 -11.96 -3.63 10.81
N TRP A 67 -12.08 -4.44 11.86
CA TRP A 67 -12.30 -3.98 13.23
C TRP A 67 -11.45 -4.80 14.22
N LYS A 68 -11.20 -4.25 15.41
CA LYS A 68 -10.56 -5.02 16.49
C LYS A 68 -11.60 -5.84 17.23
N ALA A 69 -11.43 -7.16 17.26
CA ALA A 69 -12.44 -8.12 17.76
C ALA A 69 -12.64 -8.08 19.29
N ASP A 70 -11.64 -7.61 20.02
CA ASP A 70 -11.67 -7.31 21.47
C ASP A 70 -12.51 -6.06 21.80
N ARG A 71 -12.62 -5.11 20.87
CA ARG A 71 -13.35 -3.86 21.04
C ARG A 71 -14.77 -3.90 20.45
N PHE A 72 -14.97 -4.57 19.33
CA PHE A 72 -16.25 -4.58 18.62
C PHE A 72 -16.83 -5.98 18.42
N ARG A 73 -18.13 -6.10 18.65
CA ARG A 73 -18.97 -7.23 18.23
C ARG A 73 -19.69 -6.82 16.95
N VAL A 74 -19.68 -7.66 15.92
CA VAL A 74 -20.56 -7.48 14.75
C VAL A 74 -21.95 -8.01 15.11
N LEU A 75 -22.99 -7.25 14.80
CA LEU A 75 -24.39 -7.64 14.98
C LEU A 75 -25.04 -8.06 13.66
N GLU A 76 -24.75 -7.34 12.58
CA GLU A 76 -25.29 -7.59 11.24
C GLU A 76 -24.27 -7.15 10.18
N ARG A 77 -24.27 -7.82 9.02
CA ARG A 77 -23.59 -7.35 7.81
C ARG A 77 -24.53 -7.46 6.63
N GLU A 78 -24.46 -6.49 5.73
CA GLU A 78 -25.17 -6.52 4.46
C GLU A 78 -24.18 -6.21 3.33
N ASN A 79 -24.18 -7.03 2.28
CA ASN A 79 -23.42 -6.79 1.06
C ASN A 79 -24.36 -6.22 -0.01
N ILE A 80 -23.88 -5.27 -0.81
CA ILE A 80 -24.64 -4.65 -1.89
C ILE A 80 -23.92 -4.94 -3.20
N GLU A 81 -24.42 -5.94 -3.93
CA GLU A 81 -24.00 -6.24 -5.30
C GLU A 81 -24.81 -5.37 -6.25
N PHE A 82 -24.17 -4.36 -6.87
CA PHE A 82 -24.91 -3.35 -7.63
C PHE A 82 -25.52 -3.90 -8.94
N SER A 83 -25.05 -5.02 -9.46
CA SER A 83 -25.65 -5.74 -10.60
C SER A 83 -27.06 -6.26 -10.32
N GLN A 84 -27.41 -6.55 -9.06
CA GLN A 84 -28.79 -6.90 -8.67
C GLN A 84 -29.79 -5.74 -8.88
N PHE A 85 -29.29 -4.52 -9.08
CA PHE A 85 -30.06 -3.29 -9.33
C PHE A 85 -29.93 -2.80 -10.78
N GLY A 86 -29.44 -3.64 -11.71
CA GLY A 86 -29.21 -3.28 -13.11
C GLY A 86 -27.99 -2.36 -13.35
N MET A 87 -27.14 -2.16 -12.33
CA MET A 87 -25.91 -1.38 -12.43
C MET A 87 -24.70 -2.28 -12.74
N ARG A 88 -23.49 -1.69 -12.83
CA ARG A 88 -22.25 -2.46 -13.01
C ARG A 88 -21.87 -3.25 -11.76
N ASP A 89 -21.11 -4.33 -11.95
CA ASP A 89 -20.47 -5.18 -10.94
C ASP A 89 -19.42 -4.43 -10.12
N ASN A 90 -19.91 -3.52 -9.29
CA ASN A 90 -19.26 -2.90 -8.15
C ASN A 90 -19.87 -3.49 -6.88
N VAL A 91 -19.23 -3.25 -5.73
CA VAL A 91 -19.73 -3.71 -4.43
C VAL A 91 -19.68 -2.60 -3.39
N ALA A 92 -20.58 -2.71 -2.42
CA ALA A 92 -20.43 -2.09 -1.12
C ALA A 92 -20.70 -3.11 0.00
N GLN A 93 -20.22 -2.80 1.20
CA GLN A 93 -20.49 -3.56 2.41
C GLN A 93 -20.94 -2.60 3.51
N LEU A 94 -21.97 -3.02 4.25
CA LEU A 94 -22.46 -2.41 5.48
C LEU A 94 -22.21 -3.38 6.64
N SER A 95 -21.87 -2.86 7.82
CA SER A 95 -21.64 -3.67 9.03
C SER A 95 -22.04 -2.90 10.29
N VAL A 96 -22.99 -3.47 11.03
CA VAL A 96 -23.43 -2.94 12.33
C VAL A 96 -22.48 -3.47 13.40
N LEU A 97 -21.78 -2.55 14.06
CA LEU A 97 -20.79 -2.83 15.09
C LEU A 97 -21.27 -2.32 16.45
N GLU A 98 -21.02 -3.10 17.51
CA GLU A 98 -21.37 -2.78 18.89
C GLU A 98 -20.11 -2.76 19.76
N LEU A 99 -19.98 -1.74 20.61
CA LEU A 99 -18.80 -1.55 21.43
C LEU A 99 -18.82 -2.47 22.66
N ARG A 100 -17.91 -3.45 22.73
CA ARG A 100 -17.86 -4.46 23.82
C ARG A 100 -17.66 -3.88 25.22
N LYS A 101 -17.17 -2.64 25.35
CA LYS A 101 -17.06 -1.91 26.63
C LYS A 101 -18.32 -1.10 26.99
N SER A 102 -19.32 -1.02 26.12
CA SER A 102 -20.56 -0.26 26.32
C SER A 102 -21.62 -0.78 25.34
N MET A 103 -22.31 -1.86 25.72
CA MET A 103 -23.22 -2.62 24.83
C MET A 103 -24.42 -1.80 24.30
N SER A 104 -24.74 -0.67 24.93
CA SER A 104 -25.73 0.29 24.42
C SER A 104 -25.24 1.03 23.17
N ARG A 105 -23.93 1.18 22.97
CA ARG A 105 -23.35 1.97 21.87
C ARG A 105 -23.09 1.10 20.63
N LYS A 106 -23.88 1.36 19.60
CA LYS A 106 -23.81 0.77 18.26
C LYS A 106 -23.40 1.84 17.23
N ILE A 107 -22.82 1.40 16.12
CA ILE A 107 -22.43 2.24 14.98
C ILE A 107 -22.58 1.42 13.70
N LEU A 108 -23.06 2.05 12.63
CA LEU A 108 -23.07 1.46 11.29
C LEU A 108 -21.82 1.93 10.53
N VAL A 109 -21.02 0.99 10.04
CA VAL A 109 -19.88 1.29 9.16
C VAL A 109 -20.18 0.77 7.76
N GLY A 110 -20.02 1.62 6.75
CA GLY A 110 -20.11 1.28 5.34
C GLY A 110 -18.81 1.53 4.59
N ASN A 111 -18.51 0.66 3.62
CA ASN A 111 -17.44 0.83 2.65
C ASN A 111 -17.96 0.56 1.23
N ILE A 112 -17.60 1.39 0.25
CA ILE A 112 -17.99 1.27 -1.16
C ILE A 112 -16.79 1.40 -2.09
N HIS A 113 -16.82 0.66 -3.21
CA HIS A 113 -16.01 0.96 -4.37
C HIS A 113 -16.94 1.30 -5.54
N VAL A 114 -17.08 2.59 -5.86
CA VAL A 114 -17.94 3.14 -6.93
C VAL A 114 -17.31 2.91 -8.32
N LEU A 115 -18.11 2.86 -9.39
CA LEU A 115 -17.63 2.69 -10.76
C LEU A 115 -16.59 3.76 -11.16
N TYR A 116 -15.38 3.34 -11.56
CA TYR A 116 -14.32 4.24 -12.03
C TYR A 116 -14.73 5.10 -13.23
N ASN A 117 -15.34 4.50 -14.26
CA ASN A 117 -15.57 5.11 -15.58
C ASN A 117 -16.28 6.49 -15.48
N PRO A 118 -15.61 7.60 -15.87
CA PRO A 118 -16.16 8.94 -15.72
C PRO A 118 -17.39 9.21 -16.60
N ASN A 119 -17.53 8.48 -17.71
CA ASN A 119 -18.65 8.67 -18.64
C ASN A 119 -19.97 8.03 -18.16
N ARG A 120 -19.99 7.38 -16.99
CA ARG A 120 -21.17 6.70 -16.41
C ARG A 120 -21.53 7.25 -15.03
N GLY A 121 -21.63 8.58 -14.93
CA GLY A 121 -22.09 9.25 -13.71
C GLY A 121 -23.52 8.88 -13.29
N ASP A 122 -24.35 8.41 -14.22
CA ASP A 122 -25.65 7.80 -13.97
C ASP A 122 -25.54 6.58 -13.04
N VAL A 123 -24.60 5.68 -13.32
CA VAL A 123 -24.32 4.49 -12.50
C VAL A 123 -23.66 4.88 -11.19
N LYS A 124 -22.68 5.79 -11.20
CA LYS A 124 -22.05 6.28 -9.96
C LYS A 124 -23.09 6.85 -8.98
N LEU A 125 -24.00 7.69 -9.48
CA LEU A 125 -25.06 8.32 -8.70
C LEU A 125 -26.06 7.28 -8.16
N GLY A 126 -26.47 6.31 -8.99
CA GLY A 126 -27.31 5.19 -8.58
C GLY A 126 -26.68 4.31 -7.49
N GLN A 127 -25.38 4.02 -7.60
CA GLN A 127 -24.62 3.24 -6.61
C GLN A 127 -24.55 3.96 -5.26
N ILE A 128 -24.18 5.25 -5.27
CA ILE A 128 -24.08 6.09 -4.06
C ILE A 128 -25.44 6.26 -3.39
N ARG A 129 -26.49 6.60 -4.16
CA ARG A 129 -27.87 6.70 -3.65
C ARG A 129 -28.33 5.40 -2.99
N SER A 130 -28.07 4.26 -3.64
CA SER A 130 -28.47 2.94 -3.13
C SER A 130 -27.74 2.58 -1.83
N LEU A 131 -26.45 2.90 -1.69
CA LEU A 131 -25.71 2.79 -0.44
C LEU A 131 -26.37 3.61 0.67
N CYS A 132 -26.61 4.91 0.44
CA CYS A 132 -27.17 5.80 1.45
C CYS A 132 -28.59 5.39 1.88
N THR A 133 -29.43 4.93 0.93
CA THR A 133 -30.75 4.37 1.25
C THR A 133 -30.66 3.10 2.10
N LYS A 134 -29.80 2.14 1.73
CA LYS A 134 -29.59 0.91 2.51
C LYS A 134 -29.05 1.21 3.91
N ALA A 135 -28.06 2.10 4.01
CA ALA A 135 -27.47 2.50 5.28
C ALA A 135 -28.48 3.19 6.22
N HIS A 136 -29.39 4.01 5.69
CA HIS A 136 -30.48 4.58 6.48
C HIS A 136 -31.43 3.51 7.02
N LEU A 137 -31.94 2.61 6.17
CA LEU A 137 -32.84 1.53 6.58
C LEU A 137 -32.20 0.65 7.66
N LEU A 138 -30.91 0.33 7.52
CA LEU A 138 -30.15 -0.46 8.48
C LEU A 138 -29.83 0.32 9.77
N SER A 139 -29.63 1.64 9.71
CA SER A 139 -29.48 2.49 10.89
C SER A 139 -30.77 2.52 11.71
N THR A 140 -31.92 2.85 11.09
CA THR A 140 -33.23 2.91 11.75
C THR A 140 -33.66 1.54 12.30
N LYS A 141 -33.40 0.43 11.58
CA LYS A 141 -33.61 -0.95 12.07
C LYS A 141 -32.93 -1.21 13.43
N TRP A 142 -31.78 -0.59 13.68
CA TRP A 142 -30.99 -0.77 14.91
C TRP A 142 -31.18 0.35 15.95
N GLY A 143 -32.17 1.24 15.75
CA GLY A 143 -32.48 2.36 16.65
C GLY A 143 -31.74 3.64 16.30
N ASP A 144 -31.82 4.04 15.03
CA ASP A 144 -31.25 5.27 14.45
C ASP A 144 -29.77 5.50 14.81
N ILE A 145 -28.99 4.41 14.70
CA ILE A 145 -27.58 4.39 15.10
C ILE A 145 -26.70 5.24 14.17
N PRO A 146 -25.67 5.93 14.70
CA PRO A 146 -24.80 6.78 13.90
C PRO A 146 -24.08 5.99 12.82
N ILE A 147 -23.89 6.63 11.67
CA ILE A 147 -23.36 6.04 10.44
C ILE A 147 -22.00 6.66 10.12
N VAL A 148 -21.06 5.83 9.66
CA VAL A 148 -19.83 6.25 8.99
C VAL A 148 -19.75 5.53 7.65
N LEU A 149 -19.60 6.27 6.55
CA LEU A 149 -19.44 5.73 5.20
C LEU A 149 -18.09 6.16 4.62
N GLY A 150 -17.31 5.23 4.08
CA GLY A 150 -16.07 5.54 3.38
C GLY A 150 -15.85 4.71 2.13
N GLY A 151 -14.68 4.87 1.52
CA GLY A 151 -14.23 4.11 0.35
C GLY A 151 -13.97 4.99 -0.88
N ASP A 152 -13.69 4.34 -2.01
CA ASP A 152 -13.42 5.02 -3.29
C ASP A 152 -14.74 5.37 -3.98
N TYR A 153 -15.15 6.63 -3.85
CA TYR A 153 -16.32 7.18 -4.54
C TYR A 153 -16.05 7.51 -6.01
N ASN A 154 -14.81 7.40 -6.47
CA ASN A 154 -14.37 7.68 -7.83
C ASN A 154 -14.83 9.06 -8.33
N SER A 155 -14.66 10.08 -7.48
CA SER A 155 -14.97 11.50 -7.73
C SER A 155 -13.91 12.44 -7.15
N LEU A 156 -13.98 13.71 -7.55
CA LEU A 156 -13.17 14.80 -7.00
C LEU A 156 -13.97 15.66 -6.00
N PRO A 157 -13.31 16.35 -5.05
CA PRO A 157 -13.96 17.33 -4.17
C PRO A 157 -14.76 18.37 -4.97
N GLN A 158 -15.87 18.84 -4.40
CA GLN A 158 -16.74 19.86 -5.00
C GLN A 158 -17.43 19.44 -6.31
N SER A 159 -17.23 18.21 -6.80
CA SER A 159 -17.95 17.63 -7.94
C SER A 159 -19.45 17.44 -7.63
N PRO A 160 -20.33 17.34 -8.65
CA PRO A 160 -21.76 17.05 -8.43
C PRO A 160 -22.06 15.82 -7.56
N LEU A 161 -21.25 14.76 -7.62
CA LEU A 161 -21.39 13.59 -6.72
C LEU A 161 -20.97 13.88 -5.27
N TYR A 162 -19.91 14.66 -5.06
CA TYR A 162 -19.53 15.15 -3.72
C TYR A 162 -20.64 16.05 -3.15
N ASN A 163 -21.17 16.95 -3.98
CA ASN A 163 -22.24 17.87 -3.58
C ASN A 163 -23.52 17.10 -3.23
N PHE A 164 -23.89 16.05 -3.99
CA PHE A 164 -25.03 15.17 -3.68
C PHE A 164 -24.92 14.53 -2.29
N LEU A 165 -23.72 14.06 -1.92
CA LEU A 165 -23.46 13.46 -0.59
C LEU A 165 -23.62 14.48 0.55
N ALA A 166 -23.25 15.74 0.32
CA ALA A 166 -23.36 16.81 1.30
C ALA A 166 -24.77 17.45 1.37
N SER A 167 -25.44 17.63 0.23
CA SER A 167 -26.77 18.28 0.13
C SER A 167 -27.94 17.32 0.35
N SER A 168 -27.72 16.01 0.19
CA SER A 168 -28.74 14.97 0.06
C SER A 168 -29.58 15.00 -1.23
N GLU A 169 -29.42 15.99 -2.10
CA GLU A 169 -30.22 16.16 -3.32
C GLU A 169 -29.40 16.65 -4.54
N LEU A 170 -29.72 16.12 -5.72
CA LEU A 170 -29.11 16.54 -6.98
C LEU A 170 -30.13 16.49 -8.13
N ASN A 171 -30.34 17.64 -8.77
CA ASN A 171 -31.10 17.75 -10.01
C ASN A 171 -30.22 17.36 -11.21
N ILE A 172 -30.47 16.19 -11.80
CA ILE A 172 -29.62 15.61 -12.85
C ILE A 172 -29.71 16.38 -14.18
N MET A 173 -30.81 17.08 -14.44
CA MET A 173 -31.02 17.86 -15.68
C MET A 173 -30.18 19.13 -15.73
N LYS A 174 -29.55 19.52 -14.61
CA LYS A 174 -28.57 20.63 -14.54
C LYS A 174 -27.12 20.17 -14.76
N GLN A 175 -26.89 18.89 -15.10
CA GLN A 175 -25.56 18.27 -15.12
C GLN A 175 -25.32 17.44 -16.39
N ASP A 176 -24.10 17.47 -16.96
CA ASP A 176 -23.65 16.43 -17.90
C ASP A 176 -23.30 15.17 -17.10
N LYS A 177 -23.95 14.05 -17.45
CA LYS A 177 -23.68 12.72 -16.86
C LYS A 177 -22.22 12.25 -16.97
N ARG A 178 -21.41 12.88 -17.84
CA ARG A 178 -19.96 12.64 -17.99
C ARG A 178 -19.07 13.52 -17.11
N GLU A 179 -19.61 14.56 -16.48
CA GLU A 179 -18.90 15.49 -15.59
C GLU A 179 -19.26 15.33 -14.11
N LEU A 180 -20.26 14.49 -13.78
CA LEU A 180 -20.76 14.29 -12.42
C LEU A 180 -19.66 13.98 -11.37
N SER A 181 -18.59 13.27 -11.76
CA SER A 181 -17.45 12.96 -10.89
C SER A 181 -16.30 13.97 -10.94
N GLY A 182 -16.35 14.97 -11.85
CA GLY A 182 -15.28 15.95 -12.10
C GLY A 182 -14.03 15.41 -12.80
N GLN A 183 -13.96 14.10 -13.08
CA GLN A 183 -12.73 13.42 -13.51
C GLN A 183 -12.29 13.75 -14.96
N ARG A 184 -13.18 14.21 -15.84
CA ARG A 184 -12.94 14.24 -17.30
C ARG A 184 -12.00 15.35 -17.78
N ASN A 185 -11.88 16.45 -17.03
CA ASN A 185 -11.19 17.67 -17.48
C ASN A 185 -10.00 18.10 -16.59
N ARG A 186 -9.47 17.24 -15.70
CA ARG A 186 -8.28 17.55 -14.88
C ARG A 186 -7.04 16.75 -15.30
N LEU A 187 -6.16 17.40 -16.08
CA LEU A 187 -4.78 16.93 -16.26
C LEU A 187 -3.94 17.28 -15.00
N PRO A 188 -2.94 16.46 -14.60
CA PRO A 188 -2.17 16.70 -13.38
C PRO A 188 -1.58 18.12 -13.26
N ASN A 189 -1.08 18.67 -14.37
CA ASN A 189 -0.44 19.99 -14.41
C ASN A 189 -1.35 21.12 -13.93
N GLN A 190 -2.65 21.06 -14.24
CA GLN A 190 -3.63 22.11 -13.90
C GLN A 190 -3.96 22.17 -12.40
N VAL A 191 -3.57 21.17 -11.61
CA VAL A 191 -3.72 21.20 -10.14
C VAL A 191 -2.44 21.69 -9.47
N LEU A 192 -1.27 21.50 -10.08
CA LEU A 192 0.01 22.02 -9.57
C LEU A 192 0.08 23.55 -9.64
N GLU A 193 -0.60 24.16 -10.62
CA GLU A 193 -0.71 25.63 -10.75
C GLU A 193 -1.67 26.26 -9.72
N ALA A 194 -2.47 25.47 -8.98
CA ALA A 194 -3.47 25.97 -8.02
C ALA A 194 -2.87 26.59 -6.74
N GLY A 195 -1.54 26.61 -6.59
CA GLY A 195 -0.85 27.46 -5.61
C GLY A 195 -0.70 28.93 -6.07
N GLY A 196 -1.03 29.23 -7.33
CA GLY A 196 -1.08 30.58 -7.89
C GLY A 196 -2.39 31.33 -7.58
N LYS A 197 -2.35 32.66 -7.73
CA LYS A 197 -3.54 33.52 -7.60
C LYS A 197 -4.64 33.10 -8.60
N PRO A 198 -5.93 33.26 -8.29
CA PRO A 198 -7.00 32.95 -9.22
C PRO A 198 -6.88 33.78 -10.51
N SER A 199 -6.59 33.12 -11.62
CA SER A 199 -6.66 33.69 -12.96
C SER A 199 -8.12 33.90 -13.38
N ASN A 200 -8.40 34.96 -14.13
CA ASN A 200 -9.77 35.39 -14.42
C ASN A 200 -10.61 34.32 -15.18
N PRO A 201 -11.91 34.15 -14.85
CA PRO A 201 -12.77 33.14 -15.43
C PRO A 201 -13.26 33.55 -16.83
N ILE A 202 -12.42 33.39 -17.86
CA ILE A 202 -12.77 33.78 -19.24
C ILE A 202 -12.77 32.55 -20.18
N THR A 203 -14.01 32.16 -20.52
CA THR A 203 -14.42 31.39 -21.71
C THR A 203 -13.58 30.16 -22.10
N SER A 204 -14.00 29.00 -21.58
CA SER A 204 -14.36 27.90 -22.47
C SER A 204 -15.78 27.42 -22.15
N ILE A 205 -16.78 28.16 -22.65
CA ILE A 205 -18.13 27.61 -22.82
C ILE A 205 -18.04 26.62 -23.99
N ASN A 206 -17.49 25.44 -23.70
CA ASN A 206 -17.60 24.30 -24.61
C ASN A 206 -19.08 24.01 -24.75
N ILE A 207 -19.58 24.10 -25.98
CA ILE A 207 -21.00 24.05 -26.29
C ILE A 207 -21.59 22.79 -25.66
N CYS A 208 -22.57 22.96 -24.78
CA CYS A 208 -23.27 21.86 -24.15
C CYS A 208 -24.11 21.15 -25.22
N SER A 209 -23.50 20.18 -25.91
CA SER A 209 -24.22 19.12 -26.58
C SER A 209 -24.94 18.34 -25.48
N SER A 210 -26.19 18.71 -25.21
CA SER A 210 -26.98 18.18 -24.11
C SER A 210 -27.01 16.66 -24.20
N SER A 211 -26.29 16.01 -23.28
CA SER A 211 -26.07 14.56 -23.26
C SER A 211 -27.32 13.87 -22.73
N SER A 212 -28.41 13.95 -23.50
CA SER A 212 -29.78 13.64 -23.09
C SER A 212 -29.84 12.38 -22.25
N TRP A 213 -30.39 12.54 -21.04
CA TRP A 213 -30.61 11.45 -20.11
C TRP A 213 -31.71 10.56 -20.67
N SER A 214 -31.40 9.30 -20.98
CA SER A 214 -32.40 8.30 -21.33
C SER A 214 -33.20 7.88 -20.09
N ASN A 215 -34.44 7.42 -20.27
CA ASN A 215 -35.31 6.99 -19.17
C ASN A 215 -34.65 5.88 -18.30
N GLU A 216 -33.76 5.07 -18.88
CA GLU A 216 -32.97 4.09 -18.15
C GLU A 216 -31.89 4.75 -17.27
N GLU A 217 -31.09 5.67 -17.80
CA GLU A 217 -30.08 6.40 -17.02
C GLU A 217 -30.72 7.24 -15.91
N ILE A 218 -31.91 7.83 -16.15
CA ILE A 218 -32.72 8.51 -15.13
C ILE A 218 -33.10 7.52 -14.02
N ARG A 219 -33.72 6.39 -14.38
CA ARG A 219 -34.15 5.35 -13.44
C ARG A 219 -33.00 4.76 -12.62
N LEU A 220 -31.82 4.56 -13.22
CA LEU A 220 -30.62 4.12 -12.49
C LEU A 220 -30.17 5.21 -11.49
N ALA A 221 -30.04 6.46 -11.95
CA ALA A 221 -29.56 7.57 -11.14
C ALA A 221 -30.49 7.91 -9.97
N THR A 222 -31.79 8.07 -10.20
CA THR A 222 -32.77 8.54 -9.18
C THR A 222 -33.54 7.42 -8.50
N GLY A 223 -33.64 6.24 -9.13
CA GLY A 223 -34.42 5.11 -8.63
C GLY A 223 -35.92 5.20 -8.92
N GLN A 224 -36.36 6.24 -9.63
CA GLN A 224 -37.75 6.48 -9.98
C GLN A 224 -37.85 6.84 -11.46
N GLU A 225 -38.89 6.34 -12.13
CA GLU A 225 -39.18 6.75 -13.50
C GLU A 225 -39.74 8.19 -13.49
N ASN A 226 -39.33 9.00 -14.47
CA ASN A 226 -39.73 10.40 -14.65
C ASN A 226 -39.35 11.39 -13.51
N SER A 227 -38.58 10.97 -12.49
CA SER A 227 -37.99 11.89 -11.51
C SER A 227 -36.61 12.36 -11.94
N TYR A 228 -36.42 13.68 -12.00
CA TYR A 228 -35.13 14.34 -12.32
C TYR A 228 -34.28 14.68 -11.09
N TRP A 229 -34.73 14.29 -9.89
CA TRP A 229 -34.02 14.52 -8.64
C TRP A 229 -33.53 13.19 -8.08
N ALA A 230 -32.20 13.02 -7.99
CA ALA A 230 -31.62 12.03 -7.11
C ALA A 230 -31.67 12.58 -5.68
N VAL A 231 -32.16 11.78 -4.74
CA VAL A 231 -32.29 12.15 -3.32
C VAL A 231 -31.82 10.98 -2.46
N HIS A 232 -31.17 11.25 -1.32
CA HIS A 232 -30.89 10.24 -0.30
C HIS A 232 -31.27 10.71 1.11
N PRO A 233 -31.66 9.81 2.03
CA PRO A 233 -32.19 10.18 3.34
C PRO A 233 -31.14 10.58 4.40
N LEU A 234 -29.83 10.52 4.08
CA LEU A 234 -28.77 10.72 5.06
C LEU A 234 -28.24 12.15 5.08
N LYS A 235 -28.36 12.82 6.24
CA LYS A 235 -27.56 14.01 6.54
C LYS A 235 -26.11 13.58 6.86
N LEU A 236 -25.19 13.86 5.94
CA LEU A 236 -23.78 13.49 6.04
C LEU A 236 -22.86 14.72 6.13
N HIS A 237 -21.80 14.59 6.92
CA HIS A 237 -20.71 15.54 7.05
C HIS A 237 -19.39 14.88 6.63
N SER A 238 -18.49 15.60 5.98
CA SER A 238 -17.14 15.06 5.69
C SER A 238 -16.25 15.14 6.94
N SER A 239 -15.59 14.04 7.27
CA SER A 239 -14.60 13.98 8.35
C SER A 239 -13.36 14.82 8.05
N TYR A 240 -13.00 14.98 6.77
CA TYR A 240 -11.85 15.78 6.36
C TYR A 240 -12.14 17.28 6.57
N ALA A 241 -13.19 17.82 5.95
CA ALA A 241 -13.63 19.20 6.19
C ALA A 241 -13.88 19.52 7.69
N SER A 242 -14.38 18.56 8.47
CA SER A 242 -14.66 18.76 9.91
C SER A 242 -13.42 18.79 10.82
N VAL A 243 -12.25 18.32 10.36
CA VAL A 243 -11.04 18.19 11.19
C VAL A 243 -9.87 18.92 10.56
N LYS A 244 -9.37 19.95 11.27
CA LYS A 244 -8.22 20.76 10.87
C LYS A 244 -7.03 19.89 10.47
N GLY A 245 -6.58 20.07 9.23
CA GLY A 245 -5.40 19.41 8.65
C GLY A 245 -4.40 20.41 8.04
N SER A 246 -3.54 19.91 7.15
CA SER A 246 -2.52 20.72 6.49
C SER A 246 -3.03 21.38 5.20
N THR A 247 -2.66 22.65 4.99
CA THR A 247 -2.90 23.38 3.73
C THR A 247 -2.08 22.86 2.54
N ASN A 248 -1.11 21.98 2.79
CA ASN A 248 -0.25 21.41 1.76
C ASN A 248 -0.79 20.07 1.22
N THR A 249 -1.86 19.54 1.84
CA THR A 249 -2.48 18.24 1.52
C THR A 249 -3.96 18.37 1.18
N ARG A 250 -4.57 19.51 1.51
CA ARG A 250 -6.02 19.78 1.40
C ARG A 250 -6.35 21.07 0.68
N ASP A 251 -7.57 21.16 0.17
CA ASP A 251 -8.13 22.33 -0.50
C ASP A 251 -8.68 23.37 0.50
N SER A 252 -9.29 24.44 -0.04
CA SER A 252 -9.86 25.55 0.72
C SER A 252 -11.09 25.21 1.56
N ILE A 253 -11.71 24.03 1.38
CA ILE A 253 -12.81 23.54 2.23
C ILE A 253 -12.36 22.40 3.18
N GLY A 254 -11.07 22.03 3.14
CA GLY A 254 -10.47 21.03 4.03
C GLY A 254 -10.51 19.60 3.52
N GLU A 255 -10.94 19.38 2.26
CA GLU A 255 -10.91 18.07 1.60
C GLU A 255 -9.52 17.74 1.06
N PRO A 256 -9.10 16.45 0.99
CA PRO A 256 -7.81 16.08 0.41
C PRO A 256 -7.70 16.51 -1.07
N LEU A 257 -6.53 17.00 -1.47
CA LEU A 257 -6.27 17.39 -2.87
C LEU A 257 -6.25 16.18 -3.81
N ALA A 258 -5.76 15.04 -3.30
CA ALA A 258 -5.86 13.70 -3.86
C ALA A 258 -5.57 12.67 -2.76
N THR A 259 -6.07 11.44 -2.89
CA THR A 259 -5.65 10.32 -2.02
C THR A 259 -4.67 9.36 -2.71
N SER A 260 -4.76 9.28 -4.04
CA SER A 260 -3.89 8.47 -4.90
C SER A 260 -3.26 9.32 -6.02
N TYR A 261 -2.34 8.74 -6.80
CA TYR A 261 -1.81 9.36 -8.00
C TYR A 261 -1.55 8.32 -9.09
N HIS A 262 -1.82 8.70 -10.34
CA HIS A 262 -1.50 7.89 -11.51
C HIS A 262 -0.97 8.78 -12.65
N SER A 263 -0.09 8.25 -13.50
CA SER A 263 0.59 9.03 -14.56
C SER A 263 -0.35 9.64 -15.62
N LYS A 264 -1.63 9.24 -15.65
CA LYS A 264 -2.64 9.73 -16.58
C LYS A 264 -3.68 10.69 -15.96
N PHE A 265 -3.78 10.77 -14.63
CA PHE A 265 -4.74 11.63 -13.92
C PHE A 265 -4.31 11.83 -12.47
N LEU A 266 -4.53 13.03 -11.91
CA LEU A 266 -4.42 13.22 -10.46
C LEU A 266 -5.53 12.39 -9.79
N GLY A 267 -5.18 11.59 -8.78
CA GLY A 267 -6.08 10.55 -8.27
C GLY A 267 -7.35 11.08 -7.62
N THR A 268 -8.35 10.22 -7.51
CA THR A 268 -9.60 10.47 -6.80
C THR A 268 -9.37 10.58 -5.30
N VAL A 269 -10.43 10.97 -4.58
CA VAL A 269 -10.42 11.08 -3.11
C VAL A 269 -11.27 9.96 -2.52
N ASP A 270 -10.62 9.11 -1.71
CA ASP A 270 -11.31 8.26 -0.75
C ASP A 270 -11.90 9.13 0.36
N TYR A 271 -13.24 9.22 0.43
CA TYR A 271 -13.91 10.05 1.43
C TYR A 271 -14.19 9.29 2.72
N LEU A 272 -14.44 10.04 3.79
CA LEU A 272 -14.93 9.51 5.06
C LEU A 272 -16.07 10.39 5.59
N TRP A 273 -17.31 10.01 5.29
CA TRP A 273 -18.53 10.69 5.70
C TRP A 273 -19.04 10.14 7.04
N TYR A 274 -19.68 10.99 7.84
CA TYR A 274 -20.34 10.61 9.08
C TYR A 274 -21.70 11.31 9.26
N SER A 275 -22.64 10.66 9.96
CA SER A 275 -23.92 11.27 10.35
C SER A 275 -23.83 11.99 11.70
N ASP A 276 -24.87 12.76 12.05
CA ASP A 276 -25.09 13.19 13.44
C ASP A 276 -25.05 11.98 14.41
N GLY A 277 -24.68 12.22 15.67
CA GLY A 277 -24.53 11.19 16.72
C GLY A 277 -23.10 10.64 16.89
N ILE A 278 -22.18 10.97 15.98
CA ILE A 278 -20.73 10.77 16.13
C ILE A 278 -19.98 12.06 15.72
N ALA A 279 -18.74 12.22 16.17
CA ALA A 279 -17.85 13.30 15.76
C ALA A 279 -16.43 12.76 15.50
N PRO A 280 -15.76 13.17 14.40
CA PRO A 280 -14.40 12.74 14.09
C PRO A 280 -13.39 13.45 15.00
N ALA A 281 -12.70 12.70 15.87
CA ALA A 281 -11.68 13.27 16.75
C ALA A 281 -10.36 13.58 16.03
N ARG A 282 -10.01 12.76 15.02
CA ARG A 282 -8.86 12.90 14.11
C ARG A 282 -9.16 12.18 12.81
N VAL A 283 -8.55 12.62 11.72
CA VAL A 283 -8.46 11.90 10.44
C VAL A 283 -6.99 11.81 10.04
N LEU A 284 -6.59 10.75 9.35
CA LEU A 284 -5.25 10.64 8.77
C LEU A 284 -5.19 11.56 7.54
N ASP A 285 -4.28 12.54 7.55
CA ASP A 285 -4.04 13.42 6.42
C ASP A 285 -3.36 12.66 5.27
N THR A 286 -3.57 13.13 4.03
CA THR A 286 -2.91 12.53 2.86
C THR A 286 -1.46 12.97 2.73
N LEU A 287 -0.71 12.30 1.86
CA LEU A 287 0.63 12.75 1.48
C LEU A 287 0.52 13.98 0.56
N PRO A 288 1.44 14.96 0.64
CA PRO A 288 1.51 16.07 -0.30
C PRO A 288 1.55 15.63 -1.76
N ILE A 289 1.00 16.44 -2.68
CA ILE A 289 0.90 16.08 -4.11
C ILE A 289 2.26 15.71 -4.71
N ASP A 290 3.32 16.45 -4.38
CA ASP A 290 4.67 16.18 -4.87
C ASP A 290 5.24 14.84 -4.39
N VAL A 291 4.78 14.34 -3.24
CA VAL A 291 5.12 13.00 -2.74
C VAL A 291 4.33 11.94 -3.52
N LEU A 292 3.01 12.11 -3.67
CA LEU A 292 2.15 11.19 -4.43
C LEU A 292 2.61 11.06 -5.91
N CYS A 293 2.98 12.18 -6.55
CA CYS A 293 3.56 12.22 -7.89
C CYS A 293 4.87 11.41 -8.00
N ARG A 294 5.68 11.41 -6.93
CA ARG A 294 6.95 10.65 -6.86
C ARG A 294 6.74 9.17 -6.56
N THR A 295 5.84 8.81 -5.64
CA THR A 295 5.59 7.42 -5.22
C THR A 295 4.71 6.62 -6.19
N ARG A 296 3.96 7.29 -7.07
CA ARG A 296 3.13 6.68 -8.13
C ARG A 296 2.03 5.71 -7.65
N GLY A 297 1.54 5.88 -6.43
CA GLY A 297 0.44 5.08 -5.90
C GLY A 297 0.02 5.47 -4.47
N LEU A 298 -1.02 4.81 -3.98
CA LEU A 298 -1.35 4.79 -2.55
C LEU A 298 -0.19 4.16 -1.76
N PRO A 299 0.12 4.63 -0.54
CA PRO A 299 1.11 3.98 0.31
C PRO A 299 0.53 2.67 0.87
N CYS A 300 0.72 1.58 0.12
CA CYS A 300 0.48 0.21 0.57
C CYS A 300 1.39 -0.07 1.79
N GLN A 301 0.84 0.13 2.99
CA GLN A 301 1.56 0.20 4.26
C GLN A 301 2.51 1.42 4.32
N VAL A 302 2.16 2.44 5.12
CA VAL A 302 3.12 3.47 5.55
C VAL A 302 4.07 2.85 6.58
N SER A 303 4.95 2.02 6.07
CA SER A 303 6.27 1.82 6.64
C SER A 303 6.92 3.19 6.73
N PHE A 304 7.28 3.62 7.94
CA PHE A 304 8.14 4.78 8.14
C PHE A 304 9.57 4.38 7.75
N VAL A 305 9.79 4.35 6.43
CA VAL A 305 11.10 4.24 5.77
C VAL A 305 11.63 5.65 5.58
N THR A 306 12.46 6.12 6.52
CA THR A 306 13.11 7.44 6.38
C THR A 306 14.36 7.27 5.56
N ASN A 307 14.35 7.68 4.29
CA ASN A 307 15.55 7.72 3.45
C ASN A 307 16.34 9.01 3.73
N THR A 308 17.53 8.91 4.30
CA THR A 308 18.44 10.05 4.45
C THR A 308 19.46 10.07 3.32
N MET A 309 19.23 10.97 2.35
CA MET A 309 20.16 11.26 1.25
C MET A 309 21.33 12.11 1.77
N VAL A 310 22.24 11.49 2.51
CA VAL A 310 23.41 12.13 3.14
C VAL A 310 24.69 11.87 2.37
N ARG A 311 25.69 12.72 2.59
CA ARG A 311 27.08 12.54 2.14
C ARG A 311 28.00 13.44 2.98
N PRO A 312 29.24 13.03 3.33
CA PRO A 312 29.88 11.75 3.00
C PRO A 312 29.22 10.53 3.68
N PRO A 313 29.58 9.30 3.26
CA PRO A 313 29.22 8.07 3.96
C PRO A 313 29.79 8.03 5.39
N GLY A 314 29.42 6.99 6.14
CA GLY A 314 29.77 6.81 7.53
C GLY A 314 30.28 5.43 7.94
N HIS A 315 29.87 4.33 7.30
CA HIS A 315 30.10 2.97 7.85
C HIS A 315 31.58 2.53 8.02
N HIS A 316 32.53 3.12 7.28
CA HIS A 316 33.98 2.91 7.48
C HIS A 316 34.60 3.77 8.60
N ALA A 317 33.91 4.80 9.09
CA ALA A 317 34.43 5.64 10.17
C ALA A 317 34.34 4.89 11.51
N GLY A 318 35.49 4.71 12.14
CA GLY A 318 35.65 4.00 13.41
C GLY A 318 35.54 4.91 14.64
N ILE A 319 35.87 4.37 15.82
CA ILE A 319 35.83 5.10 17.10
C ILE A 319 36.81 6.30 17.10
N LYS A 320 37.93 6.19 16.37
CA LYS A 320 39.03 7.16 16.38
C LYS A 320 39.50 7.63 14.99
N HIS A 321 38.98 7.05 13.92
CA HIS A 321 39.57 7.19 12.58
C HIS A 321 38.51 7.46 11.49
N ALA A 322 38.79 8.45 10.65
CA ALA A 322 38.10 8.67 9.38
C ALA A 322 38.88 7.93 8.27
N MET A 323 38.18 7.11 7.48
CA MET A 323 38.73 6.29 6.39
C MET A 323 37.60 5.89 5.43
N GLY A 324 37.92 5.34 4.25
CA GLY A 324 36.91 4.87 3.28
C GLY A 324 35.91 5.96 2.89
N PHE A 325 36.39 7.18 2.62
CA PHE A 325 35.61 8.40 2.40
C PHE A 325 34.71 8.86 3.57
N CYS A 326 34.61 8.08 4.66
CA CYS A 326 33.76 8.34 5.80
C CYS A 326 34.43 9.27 6.82
N LEU A 327 33.69 10.26 7.34
CA LEU A 327 34.18 11.16 8.40
C LEU A 327 33.58 10.85 9.78
N HIS A 328 32.29 10.52 9.82
CA HIS A 328 31.53 10.21 11.03
C HIS A 328 30.55 9.07 10.73
N ASN A 329 30.39 8.13 11.65
CA ASN A 329 29.56 6.95 11.40
C ASN A 329 28.06 7.26 11.57
N ASN A 330 27.40 7.60 10.46
CA ASN A 330 26.00 8.00 10.41
C ASN A 330 25.07 6.95 11.04
N ALA A 331 25.25 5.66 10.71
CA ALA A 331 24.43 4.56 11.22
C ALA A 331 24.64 4.30 12.72
N ALA A 332 25.90 4.31 13.20
CA ALA A 332 26.19 4.13 14.61
C ALA A 332 25.68 5.30 15.47
N VAL A 333 25.82 6.54 15.00
CA VAL A 333 25.23 7.72 15.66
C VAL A 333 23.70 7.60 15.71
N ALA A 334 23.05 7.20 14.61
CA ALA A 334 21.61 7.00 14.58
C ALA A 334 21.14 5.87 15.52
N ALA A 335 21.91 4.77 15.65
CA ALA A 335 21.63 3.70 16.59
C ALA A 335 21.70 4.19 18.04
N LEU A 336 22.78 4.90 18.42
CA LEU A 336 22.94 5.46 19.77
C LEU A 336 21.86 6.51 20.10
N VAL A 337 21.44 7.33 19.14
CA VAL A 337 20.32 8.26 19.30
C VAL A 337 18.99 7.52 19.48
N ALA A 338 18.75 6.44 18.73
CA ALA A 338 17.56 5.59 18.92
C ALA A 338 17.56 4.91 20.31
N GLN A 339 18.73 4.51 20.82
CA GLN A 339 18.86 3.97 22.17
C GLN A 339 18.60 5.02 23.25
N ALA A 340 19.14 6.24 23.10
CA ALA A 340 18.83 7.37 23.98
C ALA A 340 17.33 7.76 23.96
N ALA A 341 16.64 7.53 22.84
CA ALA A 341 15.19 7.68 22.70
C ALA A 341 14.36 6.48 23.22
N GLY A 342 15.00 5.42 23.73
CA GLY A 342 14.36 4.30 24.42
C GLY A 342 14.31 2.96 23.65
N ALA A 343 14.94 2.84 22.48
CA ALA A 343 15.13 1.53 21.84
C ALA A 343 16.14 0.69 22.63
N ARG A 344 15.81 -0.55 23.01
CA ARG A 344 16.71 -1.43 23.78
C ARG A 344 17.48 -2.39 22.88
N LYS A 345 16.95 -2.64 21.69
CA LYS A 345 17.55 -3.47 20.64
C LYS A 345 17.46 -2.74 19.30
N VAL A 346 18.61 -2.43 18.71
CA VAL A 346 18.71 -1.85 17.36
C VAL A 346 19.33 -2.88 16.43
N LEU A 347 18.75 -3.08 15.25
CA LEU A 347 19.37 -3.85 14.18
C LEU A 347 19.96 -2.87 13.16
N ILE A 348 21.22 -3.06 12.78
CA ILE A 348 21.84 -2.43 11.62
C ILE A 348 22.07 -3.53 10.58
N VAL A 349 21.48 -3.38 9.39
CA VAL A 349 21.81 -4.19 8.21
C VAL A 349 22.62 -3.33 7.27
N ASP A 350 23.78 -3.81 6.86
CA ASP A 350 24.71 -3.14 5.95
C ASP A 350 24.77 -3.95 4.65
N TRP A 351 24.35 -3.35 3.54
CA TRP A 351 24.35 -3.99 2.22
C TRP A 351 25.25 -3.30 1.20
N ASP A 352 26.03 -2.32 1.64
CA ASP A 352 27.15 -1.76 0.88
C ASP A 352 28.10 -2.91 0.46
N VAL A 353 28.75 -2.79 -0.71
CA VAL A 353 29.60 -3.87 -1.21
C VAL A 353 30.89 -4.02 -0.38
N HIS A 354 31.25 -3.01 0.42
CA HIS A 354 32.38 -3.02 1.33
C HIS A 354 31.94 -3.32 2.77
N HIS A 355 32.79 -4.00 3.55
CA HIS A 355 32.50 -4.21 4.97
C HIS A 355 32.55 -2.87 5.73
N GLY A 356 31.46 -2.52 6.42
CA GLY A 356 31.36 -1.37 7.33
C GLY A 356 32.18 -1.54 8.62
N ASN A 357 33.50 -1.67 8.47
CA ASN A 357 34.45 -1.98 9.54
C ASN A 357 34.41 -1.01 10.73
N GLY A 358 33.99 0.25 10.51
CA GLY A 358 33.84 1.24 11.57
C GLY A 358 32.58 0.99 12.38
N THR A 359 31.50 0.57 11.73
CA THR A 359 30.26 0.14 12.39
C THR A 359 30.49 -1.13 13.22
N GLN A 360 31.29 -2.08 12.72
CA GLN A 360 31.70 -3.24 13.51
C GLN A 360 32.56 -2.80 14.72
N GLU A 361 33.63 -2.01 14.55
CA GLU A 361 34.49 -1.53 15.67
C GLU A 361 33.66 -0.91 16.81
N ILE A 362 32.65 -0.09 16.48
CA ILE A 362 31.82 0.61 17.46
C ILE A 362 30.89 -0.33 18.25
N PHE A 363 30.47 -1.46 17.66
CA PHE A 363 29.50 -2.39 18.27
C PHE A 363 30.05 -3.80 18.58
N GLU A 364 31.32 -4.07 18.31
CA GLU A 364 32.07 -5.32 18.52
C GLU A 364 31.84 -5.97 19.90
N GLN A 365 31.54 -5.16 20.93
CA GLN A 365 31.34 -5.61 22.33
C GLN A 365 29.92 -5.34 22.85
N ASN A 366 28.94 -5.08 21.96
CA ASN A 366 27.62 -4.57 22.33
C ASN A 366 26.47 -5.51 21.90
N LYS A 367 25.78 -6.11 22.88
CA LYS A 367 24.63 -7.02 22.64
C LYS A 367 23.28 -6.32 22.44
N SER A 368 23.23 -4.99 22.57
CA SER A 368 22.02 -4.16 22.39
C SER A 368 21.90 -3.59 20.98
N VAL A 369 22.94 -3.75 20.17
CA VAL A 369 22.93 -3.54 18.73
C VAL A 369 23.31 -4.86 18.06
N LEU A 370 22.62 -5.25 17.00
CA LEU A 370 22.99 -6.36 16.13
C LEU A 370 23.47 -5.76 14.80
N TYR A 371 24.69 -6.07 14.38
CA TYR A 371 25.25 -5.67 13.09
C TYR A 371 25.26 -6.89 12.15
N ILE A 372 24.68 -6.75 10.96
CA ILE A 372 24.70 -7.76 9.90
C ILE A 372 25.24 -7.12 8.63
N SER A 373 26.30 -7.66 8.03
CA SER A 373 26.94 -7.11 6.82
C SER A 373 26.94 -8.12 5.66
N LEU A 374 26.69 -7.66 4.43
CA LEU A 374 26.62 -8.49 3.21
C LEU A 374 27.55 -7.97 2.10
N HIS A 375 28.84 -7.98 2.41
CA HIS A 375 29.92 -7.37 1.64
C HIS A 375 30.74 -8.37 0.80
N ARG A 376 31.40 -7.87 -0.24
CA ARG A 376 32.44 -8.60 -0.98
C ARG A 376 33.72 -8.63 -0.13
N HIS A 377 34.40 -9.79 -0.09
CA HIS A 377 35.52 -10.01 0.81
C HIS A 377 36.69 -10.74 0.16
N GLU A 378 36.43 -11.77 -0.66
CA GLU A 378 37.45 -12.52 -1.43
C GLU A 378 38.63 -13.02 -0.57
N GLY A 379 38.37 -13.37 0.70
CA GLY A 379 39.40 -13.82 1.66
C GLY A 379 40.34 -12.69 2.12
N GLY A 380 39.78 -11.51 2.39
CA GLY A 380 40.50 -10.30 2.80
C GLY A 380 41.15 -9.51 1.64
N ASN A 381 40.92 -9.91 0.39
CA ASN A 381 41.52 -9.25 -0.78
C ASN A 381 40.67 -8.10 -1.36
N PHE A 382 39.40 -7.98 -0.95
CA PHE A 382 38.55 -6.84 -1.29
C PHE A 382 38.52 -5.81 -0.15
N TYR A 383 38.39 -4.52 -0.46
CA TYR A 383 38.42 -3.43 0.54
C TYR A 383 37.24 -3.54 1.53
N PRO A 384 37.43 -3.32 2.85
CA PRO A 384 38.65 -2.92 3.55
C PRO A 384 39.53 -4.08 4.05
N GLY A 385 39.21 -5.33 3.67
CA GLY A 385 39.97 -6.54 4.01
C GLY A 385 39.52 -7.25 5.31
N THR A 386 38.60 -6.66 6.07
CA THR A 386 38.02 -7.26 7.30
C THR A 386 36.62 -7.83 7.04
N GLY A 387 35.92 -8.26 8.09
CA GLY A 387 34.58 -8.82 8.01
C GLY A 387 34.59 -10.30 7.57
N ALA A 388 35.56 -11.08 8.04
CA ALA A 388 35.55 -12.53 7.87
C ALA A 388 34.36 -13.16 8.62
N ALA A 389 33.95 -14.37 8.21
CA ALA A 389 32.75 -15.04 8.76
C ALA A 389 32.89 -15.48 10.23
N ASP A 390 34.12 -15.50 10.76
CA ASP A 390 34.48 -15.77 12.15
C ASP A 390 34.72 -14.49 13.00
N GLU A 391 34.68 -13.30 12.39
CA GLU A 391 34.54 -12.02 13.11
C GLU A 391 33.10 -11.86 13.61
N VAL A 392 32.80 -12.32 14.82
CA VAL A 392 31.43 -12.44 15.36
C VAL A 392 31.10 -11.53 16.54
N GLY A 393 31.98 -10.62 16.94
CA GLY A 393 31.90 -9.88 18.20
C GLY A 393 32.77 -10.49 19.30
N THR A 394 33.02 -9.75 20.38
CA THR A 394 33.94 -10.13 21.48
C THR A 394 33.43 -9.71 22.86
N ASN A 395 34.15 -10.10 23.92
CA ASN A 395 33.88 -9.76 25.33
C ASN A 395 32.45 -10.10 25.79
N GLY A 396 31.91 -11.23 25.32
CA GLY A 396 30.56 -11.69 25.60
C GLY A 396 29.54 -11.33 24.52
N ALA A 397 29.88 -10.48 23.54
CA ALA A 397 29.01 -10.12 22.42
C ALA A 397 29.19 -11.02 21.19
N GLU A 398 29.77 -12.20 21.36
CA GLU A 398 29.93 -13.18 20.29
C GLU A 398 28.53 -13.58 19.73
N GLY A 399 28.37 -13.47 18.40
CA GLY A 399 27.10 -13.66 17.69
C GLY A 399 26.26 -12.39 17.48
N TYR A 400 26.76 -11.20 17.87
CA TYR A 400 26.10 -9.90 17.62
C TYR A 400 26.71 -9.09 16.48
N CYS A 401 27.85 -9.53 15.93
CA CYS A 401 28.29 -9.20 14.57
C CYS A 401 28.07 -10.43 13.69
N VAL A 402 27.48 -10.25 12.50
CA VAL A 402 27.17 -11.33 11.57
C VAL A 402 27.61 -10.94 10.16
N ASN A 403 28.75 -11.48 9.75
CA ASN A 403 29.35 -11.21 8.45
C ASN A 403 28.93 -12.26 7.41
N VAL A 404 28.50 -11.81 6.23
CA VAL A 404 28.21 -12.64 5.05
C VAL A 404 29.21 -12.31 3.92
N PRO A 405 30.49 -12.70 4.07
CA PRO A 405 31.55 -12.34 3.13
C PRO A 405 31.42 -13.10 1.80
N TRP A 406 31.19 -12.38 0.70
CA TRP A 406 31.17 -13.00 -0.62
C TRP A 406 32.60 -13.34 -1.10
N SER A 407 32.75 -14.55 -1.65
CA SER A 407 34.03 -15.12 -2.10
C SER A 407 34.47 -14.67 -3.51
N CYS A 408 33.68 -13.85 -4.19
CA CYS A 408 33.96 -13.33 -5.53
C CYS A 408 33.11 -12.07 -5.81
N GLY A 409 33.46 -11.31 -6.86
CA GLY A 409 32.57 -10.33 -7.48
C GLY A 409 31.46 -10.95 -8.34
N GLY A 410 30.64 -10.11 -8.98
CA GLY A 410 29.53 -10.54 -9.85
C GLY A 410 28.30 -11.10 -9.11
N VAL A 411 28.22 -10.92 -7.80
CA VAL A 411 27.10 -11.36 -6.93
C VAL A 411 25.83 -10.62 -7.33
N GLY A 412 24.69 -11.33 -7.46
CA GLY A 412 23.46 -10.75 -7.99
C GLY A 412 22.26 -10.85 -7.05
N ASP A 413 21.09 -10.40 -7.55
CA ASP A 413 19.80 -10.41 -6.83
C ASP A 413 19.50 -11.76 -6.14
N LYS A 414 19.83 -12.88 -6.78
CA LYS A 414 19.51 -14.23 -6.27
C LYS A 414 20.26 -14.54 -4.99
N ASP A 415 21.53 -14.16 -4.92
CA ASP A 415 22.45 -14.54 -3.86
C ASP A 415 22.16 -13.69 -2.61
N TYR A 416 21.96 -12.38 -2.79
CA TYR A 416 21.48 -11.48 -1.74
C TYR A 416 20.11 -11.91 -1.20
N ILE A 417 19.13 -12.24 -2.06
CA ILE A 417 17.82 -12.68 -1.58
C ILE A 417 17.88 -14.06 -0.89
N TYR A 418 18.78 -14.96 -1.31
CA TYR A 418 19.03 -16.23 -0.63
C TYR A 418 19.64 -16.01 0.77
N ALA A 419 20.69 -15.19 0.89
CA ALA A 419 21.28 -14.84 2.18
C ALA A 419 20.29 -14.11 3.09
N PHE A 420 19.42 -13.26 2.54
CA PHE A 420 18.33 -12.64 3.32
C PHE A 420 17.34 -13.68 3.85
N GLN A 421 16.93 -14.66 3.04
CA GLN A 421 15.98 -15.70 3.47
C GLN A 421 16.58 -16.67 4.50
N HIS A 422 17.87 -17.01 4.39
CA HIS A 422 18.51 -18.07 5.17
C HIS A 422 19.42 -17.59 6.31
N VAL A 423 19.84 -16.32 6.32
CA VAL A 423 20.73 -15.74 7.34
C VAL A 423 20.12 -14.49 7.96
N VAL A 424 19.87 -13.43 7.17
CA VAL A 424 19.48 -12.10 7.71
C VAL A 424 18.13 -12.15 8.40
N LEU A 425 17.07 -12.63 7.73
CA LEU A 425 15.72 -12.64 8.32
C LEU A 425 15.58 -13.60 9.52
N PRO A 426 16.12 -14.84 9.52
CA PRO A 426 16.08 -15.69 10.70
C PRO A 426 16.72 -15.06 11.93
N ILE A 427 17.93 -14.50 11.79
CA ILE A 427 18.66 -13.87 12.90
C ILE A 427 17.96 -12.58 13.35
N ALA A 428 17.55 -11.72 12.41
CA ALA A 428 16.79 -10.50 12.72
C ALA A 428 15.45 -10.80 13.42
N SER A 429 14.74 -11.87 13.03
CA SER A 429 13.50 -12.32 13.67
C SER A 429 13.75 -12.76 15.11
N GLN A 430 14.79 -13.56 15.36
CA GLN A 430 15.16 -14.03 16.70
C GLN A 430 15.64 -12.87 17.58
N PHE A 431 16.42 -11.94 17.02
CA PHE A 431 16.84 -10.73 17.72
C PHE A 431 15.66 -9.80 18.04
N SER A 432 14.62 -9.75 17.19
CA SER A 432 13.38 -8.99 17.42
C SER A 432 13.66 -7.51 17.79
N PRO A 433 14.23 -6.70 16.89
CA PRO A 433 14.65 -5.33 17.17
C PRO A 433 13.47 -4.40 17.53
N ASP A 434 13.73 -3.41 18.38
CA ASP A 434 12.81 -2.28 18.64
C ASP A 434 12.88 -1.25 17.49
N PHE A 435 14.04 -1.14 16.80
CA PHE A 435 14.30 -0.23 15.68
C PHE A 435 15.28 -0.85 14.66
N VAL A 436 15.13 -0.52 13.37
CA VAL A 436 16.00 -1.02 12.27
C VAL A 436 16.64 0.16 11.54
N ILE A 437 17.92 0.03 11.26
CA ILE A 437 18.73 0.92 10.41
C ILE A 437 19.27 0.09 9.25
N VAL A 438 19.35 0.69 8.08
CA VAL A 438 20.03 0.14 6.91
C VAL A 438 21.14 1.09 6.50
N SER A 439 22.39 0.63 6.56
CA SER A 439 23.50 1.24 5.82
C SER A 439 23.38 0.75 4.38
N ALA A 440 23.00 1.67 3.50
CA ALA A 440 22.54 1.40 2.16
C ALA A 440 23.46 2.08 1.15
N GLY A 441 24.63 1.48 0.95
CA GLY A 441 25.38 1.67 -0.29
C GLY A 441 24.61 1.09 -1.48
N PHE A 442 24.95 1.56 -2.68
CA PHE A 442 24.42 1.03 -3.94
C PHE A 442 25.54 0.59 -4.91
N ASP A 443 26.78 0.56 -4.46
CA ASP A 443 27.96 0.08 -5.19
C ASP A 443 28.00 -1.44 -5.41
N ALA A 444 27.16 -2.22 -4.74
CA ALA A 444 26.88 -3.60 -5.12
C ALA A 444 26.03 -3.71 -6.41
N ALA A 445 25.58 -2.59 -6.99
CA ALA A 445 24.68 -2.58 -8.14
C ALA A 445 25.36 -2.91 -9.48
N ARG A 446 24.57 -3.49 -10.39
CA ARG A 446 24.92 -3.67 -11.81
C ARG A 446 25.42 -2.36 -12.42
N GLY A 447 26.70 -2.35 -12.79
CA GLY A 447 27.36 -1.24 -13.48
C GLY A 447 28.18 -0.32 -12.58
N ASP A 448 28.26 -0.59 -11.27
CA ASP A 448 29.22 0.08 -10.40
C ASP A 448 30.68 -0.34 -10.72
N PRO A 449 31.64 0.61 -10.84
CA PRO A 449 33.02 0.31 -11.21
C PRO A 449 33.93 -0.13 -10.05
N LEU A 450 33.48 -0.07 -8.80
CA LEU A 450 34.23 -0.48 -7.60
C LEU A 450 33.78 -1.87 -7.14
N GLY A 451 32.49 -2.03 -6.82
CA GLY A 451 31.92 -3.28 -6.33
C GLY A 451 31.96 -4.40 -7.37
N CYS A 452 31.73 -4.06 -8.64
CA CYS A 452 31.66 -5.00 -9.77
C CYS A 452 30.71 -6.20 -9.50
N CYS A 453 29.58 -5.93 -8.86
CA CYS A 453 28.49 -6.88 -8.62
C CYS A 453 27.31 -6.60 -9.58
N ASP A 454 26.23 -7.41 -9.47
CA ASP A 454 25.11 -7.41 -10.42
C ASP A 454 23.74 -7.26 -9.74
N VAL A 455 23.70 -6.66 -8.53
CA VAL A 455 22.43 -6.37 -7.84
C VAL A 455 21.64 -5.33 -8.62
N THR A 456 20.33 -5.55 -8.80
CA THR A 456 19.45 -4.64 -9.54
C THR A 456 18.57 -3.84 -8.59
N PRO A 457 17.92 -2.75 -9.04
CA PRO A 457 16.91 -2.05 -8.26
C PRO A 457 15.76 -2.95 -7.76
N ALA A 458 15.51 -4.11 -8.41
CA ALA A 458 14.54 -5.09 -7.93
C ALA A 458 15.09 -5.89 -6.73
N GLY A 459 16.37 -6.24 -6.70
CA GLY A 459 17.06 -6.82 -5.54
C GLY A 459 16.96 -5.92 -4.32
N TYR A 460 17.45 -4.67 -4.43
CA TYR A 460 17.34 -3.68 -3.34
C TYR A 460 15.89 -3.48 -2.89
N SER A 461 14.93 -3.29 -3.82
CA SER A 461 13.51 -3.13 -3.46
C SER A 461 12.95 -4.34 -2.70
N ARG A 462 13.40 -5.57 -3.02
CA ARG A 462 12.95 -6.78 -2.34
C ARG A 462 13.64 -6.98 -0.99
N MET A 463 14.92 -6.60 -0.84
CA MET A 463 15.62 -6.55 0.45
C MET A 463 14.93 -5.57 1.41
N THR A 464 14.63 -4.34 0.97
CA THR A 464 13.88 -3.35 1.77
C THR A 464 12.52 -3.89 2.21
N GLN A 465 11.77 -4.53 1.31
CA GLN A 465 10.46 -5.12 1.64
C GLN A 465 10.61 -6.19 2.74
N MET A 466 11.59 -7.08 2.59
CA MET A 466 11.83 -8.18 3.53
C MET A 466 12.25 -7.70 4.92
N LEU A 467 13.00 -6.60 5.05
CA LEU A 467 13.25 -5.96 6.35
C LEU A 467 12.01 -5.26 6.92
N GLY A 468 11.15 -4.72 6.05
CA GLY A 468 9.88 -4.09 6.44
C GLY A 468 8.94 -5.04 7.17
N ASP A 469 8.91 -6.31 6.76
CA ASP A 469 8.12 -7.36 7.42
C ASP A 469 8.59 -7.61 8.88
N ILE A 470 9.88 -7.47 9.19
CA ILE A 470 10.44 -7.64 10.54
C ILE A 470 10.06 -6.49 11.48
N CYS A 471 10.22 -5.24 11.03
CA CYS A 471 10.06 -4.06 11.90
C CYS A 471 8.65 -3.43 11.86
N GLY A 472 7.69 -4.07 11.17
CA GLY A 472 6.40 -3.46 10.85
C GLY A 472 6.54 -2.18 10.04
N GLY A 473 7.61 -2.09 9.24
CA GLY A 473 7.95 -0.95 8.39
C GLY A 473 8.67 0.21 9.07
N LYS A 474 9.10 0.11 10.34
CA LYS A 474 9.88 1.15 11.03
C LYS A 474 11.37 1.00 10.70
N MET A 475 11.90 1.77 9.75
CA MET A 475 13.33 1.73 9.42
C MET A 475 13.90 3.09 9.00
N LEU A 476 15.18 3.30 9.30
CA LEU A 476 15.99 4.39 8.79
C LEU A 476 16.92 3.84 7.71
N VAL A 477 16.87 4.37 6.49
CA VAL A 477 17.74 3.97 5.38
C VAL A 477 18.72 5.10 5.11
N ILE A 478 20.01 4.83 5.29
CA ILE A 478 21.09 5.81 5.22
C ILE A 478 21.93 5.51 3.98
N LEU A 479 22.10 6.49 3.11
CA LEU A 479 22.99 6.36 1.95
C LEU A 479 24.45 6.24 2.40
N GLU A 480 25.16 5.21 1.93
CA GLU A 480 26.60 5.02 2.10
C GLU A 480 27.31 5.24 0.74
N GLY A 481 27.81 4.18 0.07
CA GLY A 481 28.39 4.22 -1.29
C GLY A 481 27.42 4.58 -2.42
#